data_AF-A0A259ML47-F1
#
_entry.id   AF-A0A259ML47-F1
#
_cell.length_a   1.000
_cell.length_b   1.000
_cell.length_c   1.000
_cell.angle_alpha   90.00
_cell.angle_beta   90.00
_cell.angle_gamma   90.00
#
_symmetry.space_group_name_H-M   'P 1'
#
loop_
_entity.id
_entity.type
_entity.pdbx_description
1 polymer ?
#
loop_
_entity_poly.entity_id
_entity_poly.type
_entity_poly.pdbx_seq_one_letter_code
_entity_poly.pdbx_strand_id
1 'polypeptide(L)'
;MQLVERRLLDQAIDHLVEVAMLGLQGLKLGLDGLGVRRIRRRQVIHAGRTRPGRLATSLPAVYPGARPKGSAQKPPSKSQATVSDFLPHPFWNFSLELYAGEGVAEACLDLQERRGCDVNILLFCCWLGASGRPTMTAERLRAILTASDAWQSDVVKPLREMRRRLKDKVWPGALPETVDAVRRRVADAELAAEHAEQLKLASLHSPPADRERSLEKRLRATVGNLGVYAVCLGVVPDEADRKSVAALMRAAFPAFAPVEIAEAVGLAA
;
A
#
# COMPACT_ATOMS: atom_id res chain seq x y z
N MET A 1 -28.15 -5.54 7.93
CA MET A 1 -26.76 -5.67 7.43
C MET A 1 -26.19 -4.36 6.85
N GLN A 2 -26.99 -3.44 6.30
CA GLN A 2 -26.50 -2.20 5.65
C GLN A 2 -26.12 -1.03 6.59
N LEU A 3 -26.38 -1.11 7.89
CA LEU A 3 -26.08 -0.06 8.87
C LEU A 3 -24.73 -0.26 9.59
N VAL A 4 -24.24 -1.49 9.66
CA VAL A 4 -22.93 -1.81 10.28
C VAL A 4 -21.80 -1.55 9.29
N GLU A 5 -21.99 -1.90 8.00
CA GLU A 5 -21.04 -1.56 6.93
C GLU A 5 -20.86 -0.05 6.76
N ARG A 6 -21.93 0.75 6.86
CA ARG A 6 -21.81 2.22 6.83
C ARG A 6 -21.07 2.77 8.04
N ARG A 7 -21.21 2.14 9.21
CA ARG A 7 -20.54 2.57 10.45
C ARG A 7 -19.05 2.21 10.46
N LEU A 8 -18.71 1.05 9.89
CA LEU A 8 -17.33 0.65 9.63
C LEU A 8 -16.70 1.57 8.59
N LEU A 9 -17.40 1.86 7.48
CA LEU A 9 -16.95 2.85 6.50
C LEU A 9 -16.88 4.28 7.06
N ASP A 10 -17.69 4.67 8.05
CA ASP A 10 -17.56 6.00 8.69
C ASP A 10 -16.40 6.08 9.69
N GLN A 11 -16.03 4.95 10.33
CA GLN A 11 -14.89 4.87 11.26
C GLN A 11 -13.56 4.59 10.55
N ALA A 12 -13.57 3.93 9.39
CA ALA A 12 -12.39 3.41 8.71
C ALA A 12 -11.81 4.38 7.64
N ILE A 13 -11.77 5.68 7.94
CA ILE A 13 -11.37 6.73 6.98
C ILE A 13 -10.19 7.53 7.50
N ASP A 14 -9.13 6.85 7.94
CA ASP A 14 -7.87 7.53 8.20
C ASP A 14 -6.64 6.96 7.49
N HIS A 15 -6.76 5.84 6.79
CA HIS A 15 -5.64 5.24 6.08
C HIS A 15 -6.00 4.81 4.66
N LEU A 16 -5.17 5.25 3.72
CA LEU A 16 -5.39 5.21 2.27
C LEU A 16 -5.39 3.83 1.66
N VAL A 17 -4.84 2.86 2.36
CA VAL A 17 -4.76 1.50 1.85
C VAL A 17 -6.14 0.82 1.86
N GLU A 18 -7.09 1.27 2.68
CA GLU A 18 -8.46 0.74 2.66
C GLU A 18 -9.26 1.18 1.43
N VAL A 19 -9.06 2.42 0.97
CA VAL A 19 -9.64 2.91 -0.31
C VAL A 19 -8.99 2.19 -1.49
N ALA A 20 -7.67 1.99 -1.46
CA ALA A 20 -6.95 1.20 -2.46
C ALA A 20 -7.45 -0.25 -2.50
N MET A 21 -7.73 -0.84 -1.33
CA MET A 21 -8.22 -2.21 -1.21
C MET A 21 -9.68 -2.37 -1.62
N LEU A 22 -10.56 -1.40 -1.38
CA LEU A 22 -11.94 -1.44 -1.91
C LEU A 22 -11.96 -1.32 -3.44
N GLY A 23 -11.04 -0.56 -4.03
CA GLY A 23 -10.84 -0.52 -5.49
C GLY A 23 -10.24 -1.82 -6.06
N LEU A 24 -9.28 -2.42 -5.35
CA LEU A 24 -8.63 -3.69 -5.74
C LEU A 24 -9.46 -4.94 -5.43
N GLN A 25 -10.41 -4.89 -4.50
CA GLN A 25 -11.35 -5.99 -4.25
C GLN A 25 -12.26 -6.25 -5.46
N GLY A 26 -12.50 -5.23 -6.31
CA GLY A 26 -13.10 -5.42 -7.63
C GLY A 26 -12.26 -6.25 -8.61
N LEU A 27 -10.94 -6.37 -8.38
CA LEU A 27 -10.00 -7.20 -9.15
C LEU A 27 -9.77 -8.59 -8.53
N LYS A 28 -10.30 -8.85 -7.32
CA LYS A 28 -10.06 -10.09 -6.54
C LYS A 28 -10.89 -11.30 -7.00
N LEU A 29 -11.53 -11.22 -8.17
CA LEU A 29 -12.10 -12.38 -8.88
C LEU A 29 -11.11 -13.04 -9.86
N GLY A 30 -9.82 -12.69 -9.85
CA GLY A 30 -8.88 -13.20 -10.86
C GLY A 30 -7.39 -13.19 -10.53
N LEU A 31 -6.97 -13.57 -9.32
CA LEU A 31 -5.54 -13.73 -8.98
C LEU A 31 -5.18 -15.15 -8.51
N ASP A 32 -5.52 -16.15 -9.32
CA ASP A 32 -4.75 -17.39 -9.39
C ASP A 32 -3.55 -17.15 -10.33
N GLY A 33 -2.51 -16.47 -9.82
CA GLY A 33 -1.47 -16.00 -10.75
C GLY A 33 -0.20 -15.40 -10.15
N LEU A 34 0.17 -15.68 -8.90
CA LEU A 34 1.47 -15.27 -8.35
C LEU A 34 2.21 -16.44 -7.70
N GLY A 35 2.87 -17.23 -8.54
CA GLY A 35 4.29 -17.55 -8.37
C GLY A 35 4.80 -18.34 -7.15
N VAL A 36 3.98 -18.82 -6.20
CA VAL A 36 4.41 -19.85 -5.24
C VAL A 36 4.22 -21.22 -5.91
N ARG A 37 5.22 -21.65 -6.70
CA ARG A 37 5.20 -22.99 -7.30
C ARG A 37 5.39 -24.06 -6.21
N ARG A 38 4.33 -24.81 -5.92
CA ARG A 38 4.42 -26.19 -5.44
C ARG A 38 5.34 -26.97 -6.39
N ILE A 39 6.35 -27.62 -5.82
CA ILE A 39 7.26 -28.52 -6.53
C ILE A 39 6.46 -29.76 -6.95
N ARG A 40 6.37 -30.03 -8.27
CA ARG A 40 6.60 -31.36 -8.88
C ARG A 40 6.61 -31.36 -10.42
N ARG A 41 7.74 -31.88 -10.93
CA ARG A 41 8.10 -32.59 -12.19
C ARG A 41 7.71 -32.06 -13.60
N ARG A 42 8.75 -32.15 -14.45
CA ARG A 42 8.96 -31.72 -15.85
C ARG A 42 7.96 -32.24 -16.89
N GLN A 43 7.72 -31.44 -17.95
CA GLN A 43 8.04 -31.83 -19.34
C GLN A 43 8.04 -30.64 -20.36
N VAL A 44 9.16 -30.60 -21.09
CA VAL A 44 9.52 -30.12 -22.45
C VAL A 44 8.65 -29.12 -23.24
N ILE A 45 9.36 -28.11 -23.77
CA ILE A 45 9.03 -26.95 -24.64
C ILE A 45 8.93 -27.39 -26.13
N HIS A 46 8.24 -26.66 -27.02
CA HIS A 46 8.66 -26.29 -28.42
C HIS A 46 7.76 -25.14 -28.95
N ALA A 47 8.03 -24.52 -30.11
CA ALA A 47 8.67 -23.21 -30.33
C ALA A 47 7.97 -22.47 -31.52
N GLY A 48 8.21 -21.17 -31.73
CA GLY A 48 7.97 -20.45 -33.02
C GLY A 48 7.47 -18.99 -32.87
N ARG A 49 8.29 -17.93 -33.08
CA ARG A 49 8.62 -17.17 -34.34
C ARG A 49 7.40 -16.42 -34.95
N THR A 50 7.39 -15.17 -35.46
CA THR A 50 8.33 -14.04 -35.70
C THR A 50 7.56 -12.83 -36.30
N ARG A 51 7.80 -11.57 -35.82
CA ARG A 51 8.06 -10.25 -36.52
C ARG A 51 7.15 -9.72 -37.69
N PRO A 52 7.31 -8.45 -38.20
CA PRO A 52 7.54 -7.11 -37.58
C PRO A 52 6.79 -5.90 -38.27
N GLY A 53 6.93 -4.68 -37.73
CA GLY A 53 6.91 -3.38 -38.46
C GLY A 53 5.65 -2.50 -38.32
N ARG A 54 5.66 -1.16 -38.39
CA ARG A 54 6.69 -0.10 -38.43
C ARG A 54 6.01 1.23 -37.98
N LEU A 55 6.85 2.22 -37.72
CA LEU A 55 6.67 3.55 -37.09
C LEU A 55 5.68 4.54 -37.73
N ALA A 56 5.29 5.53 -36.89
CA ALA A 56 5.01 6.96 -37.15
C ALA A 56 3.57 7.36 -36.75
N THR A 57 3.22 8.51 -36.15
CA THR A 57 3.86 9.72 -35.59
C THR A 57 2.71 10.56 -35.00
N SER A 58 3.02 11.36 -33.97
CA SER A 58 2.32 12.58 -33.52
C SER A 58 0.83 12.55 -33.09
N LEU A 59 0.63 12.86 -31.80
CA LEU A 59 -0.49 13.61 -31.21
C LEU A 59 -0.57 15.03 -31.82
N PRO A 60 -1.75 15.69 -31.91
CA PRO A 60 -2.33 16.34 -30.73
C PRO A 60 -3.87 16.33 -30.63
N ALA A 61 -4.32 16.65 -29.40
CA ALA A 61 -5.69 16.86 -28.97
C ALA A 61 -6.42 18.01 -29.70
N VAL A 62 -7.75 17.96 -29.75
CA VAL A 62 -8.73 19.06 -29.49
C VAL A 62 -10.16 18.56 -29.82
N TYR A 63 -11.09 18.65 -28.87
CA TYR A 63 -12.55 18.80 -29.05
C TYR A 63 -12.88 20.29 -28.76
N PRO A 64 -13.91 20.98 -29.31
CA PRO A 64 -15.32 20.52 -29.34
C PRO A 64 -16.23 21.06 -30.49
N GLY A 65 -17.40 20.43 -30.73
CA GLY A 65 -18.56 21.12 -31.38
C GLY A 65 -19.42 20.30 -32.35
N ALA A 66 -20.66 19.99 -31.91
CA ALA A 66 -21.90 19.77 -32.67
C ALA A 66 -22.10 18.57 -33.66
N ARG A 67 -23.26 17.91 -33.49
CA ARG A 67 -23.89 16.71 -34.12
C ARG A 67 -24.61 17.05 -35.47
N PRO A 68 -25.19 16.13 -36.32
CA PRO A 68 -25.84 14.85 -35.96
C PRO A 68 -25.85 13.64 -36.95
N LYS A 69 -26.29 12.49 -36.38
CA LYS A 69 -26.93 11.27 -36.93
C LYS A 69 -26.40 10.64 -38.24
N GLY A 70 -25.74 9.48 -38.08
CA GLY A 70 -25.61 8.44 -39.09
C GLY A 70 -25.44 7.08 -38.40
N SER A 71 -26.28 6.11 -38.75
CA SER A 71 -26.27 4.74 -38.25
C SER A 71 -25.06 3.95 -38.78
N ALA A 72 -24.21 3.41 -37.91
CA ALA A 72 -23.39 2.22 -38.20
C ALA A 72 -22.65 1.72 -36.95
N GLN A 73 -22.66 0.40 -36.78
CA GLN A 73 -21.82 -0.46 -35.95
C GLN A 73 -21.48 -0.06 -34.49
N LYS A 74 -22.05 -0.83 -33.56
CA LYS A 74 -21.58 -1.00 -32.19
C LYS A 74 -20.16 -1.61 -32.21
N PRO A 75 -19.11 -0.93 -31.70
CA PRO A 75 -17.79 -1.56 -31.58
C PRO A 75 -17.83 -2.61 -30.44
N PRO A 76 -17.03 -3.68 -30.53
CA PRO A 76 -17.02 -4.73 -29.51
C PRO A 76 -16.55 -4.13 -28.18
N SER A 77 -17.28 -4.44 -27.11
CA SER A 77 -16.98 -4.09 -25.74
C SER A 77 -15.66 -4.75 -25.32
N LYS A 78 -14.54 -4.09 -25.62
CA LYS A 78 -13.30 -4.36 -24.89
C LYS A 78 -13.50 -3.76 -23.51
N SER A 79 -13.78 -4.63 -22.55
CA SER A 79 -13.51 -4.42 -21.13
C SER A 79 -12.22 -3.59 -21.02
N GLN A 80 -12.37 -2.29 -20.73
CA GLN A 80 -11.26 -1.46 -20.30
C GLN A 80 -10.90 -2.00 -18.93
N ALA A 81 -10.05 -3.03 -18.89
CA ALA A 81 -9.26 -3.31 -17.72
C ALA A 81 -8.52 -2.00 -17.43
N THR A 82 -8.93 -1.32 -16.35
CA THR A 82 -8.27 -0.14 -15.82
C THR A 82 -6.82 -0.51 -15.60
N VAL A 83 -5.94 -0.08 -16.52
CA VAL A 83 -4.50 -0.21 -16.34
C VAL A 83 -4.20 0.63 -15.10
N SER A 84 -3.73 -0.01 -14.04
CA SER A 84 -3.32 0.69 -12.83
C SER A 84 -2.30 1.76 -13.22
N ASP A 85 -2.59 3.03 -12.92
CA ASP A 85 -1.68 4.17 -13.17
C ASP A 85 -0.41 4.10 -12.30
N PHE A 86 -0.36 3.16 -11.34
CA PHE A 86 0.79 2.93 -10.49
C PHE A 86 1.84 2.04 -11.15
N LEU A 87 3.09 2.51 -11.17
CA LEU A 87 4.23 1.69 -11.55
C LEU A 87 4.35 0.48 -10.60
N PRO A 88 4.47 -0.75 -11.12
CA PRO A 88 4.58 -1.93 -10.29
C PRO A 88 5.90 -1.90 -9.52
N HIS A 89 5.84 -2.07 -8.19
CA HIS A 89 7.02 -2.12 -7.34
C HIS A 89 6.85 -3.18 -6.24
N PRO A 90 7.86 -4.02 -5.94
CA PRO A 90 7.72 -5.09 -4.95
C PRO A 90 7.36 -4.59 -3.54
N PHE A 91 7.82 -3.40 -3.16
CA PHE A 91 7.43 -2.78 -1.90
C PHE A 91 5.95 -2.37 -1.90
N TRP A 92 5.47 -1.73 -2.97
CA TRP A 92 4.06 -1.33 -3.07
C TRP A 92 3.12 -2.53 -3.00
N ASN A 93 3.40 -3.59 -3.75
CA ASN A 93 2.59 -4.81 -3.73
C ASN A 93 2.57 -5.44 -2.33
N PHE A 94 3.73 -5.50 -1.66
CA PHE A 94 3.81 -5.98 -0.29
C PHE A 94 3.00 -5.12 0.67
N SER A 95 3.07 -3.80 0.55
CA SER A 95 2.30 -2.86 1.39
C SER A 95 0.80 -3.10 1.26
N LEU A 96 0.30 -3.28 0.03
CA LEU A 96 -1.11 -3.59 -0.23
C LEU A 96 -1.53 -4.93 0.38
N GLU A 97 -0.73 -5.98 0.19
CA GLU A 97 -1.00 -7.31 0.72
C GLU A 97 -0.98 -7.35 2.24
N LEU A 98 0.05 -6.74 2.86
CA LEU A 98 0.20 -6.70 4.31
C LEU A 98 -0.95 -5.93 4.94
N TYR A 99 -1.25 -4.74 4.42
CA TYR A 99 -2.29 -3.89 5.00
C TYR A 99 -3.69 -4.49 4.89
N ALA A 100 -3.93 -5.28 3.84
CA ALA A 100 -5.15 -6.08 3.69
C ALA A 100 -5.29 -7.22 4.71
N GLY A 101 -4.23 -7.51 5.47
CA GLY A 101 -4.20 -8.52 6.50
C GLY A 101 -5.10 -8.17 7.69
N GLU A 102 -5.65 -9.20 8.32
CA GLU A 102 -6.52 -9.07 9.49
C GLU A 102 -5.83 -8.30 10.63
N GLY A 103 -6.48 -7.23 11.10
CA GLY A 103 -6.00 -6.40 12.22
C GLY A 103 -4.84 -5.45 11.89
N VAL A 104 -4.35 -5.42 10.64
CA VAL A 104 -3.20 -4.59 10.26
C VAL A 104 -3.57 -3.12 10.14
N ALA A 105 -4.73 -2.83 9.55
CA ALA A 105 -5.23 -1.46 9.42
C ALA A 105 -5.43 -0.81 10.79
N GLU A 106 -6.08 -1.53 11.70
CA GLU A 106 -6.34 -1.11 13.07
C GLU A 106 -5.04 -0.92 13.86
N ALA A 107 -4.06 -1.81 13.68
CA ALA A 107 -2.75 -1.67 14.31
C ALA A 107 -1.96 -0.46 13.79
N CYS A 108 -2.06 -0.16 12.50
CA CYS A 108 -1.44 1.03 11.91
C CYS A 108 -2.11 2.32 12.44
N LEU A 109 -3.45 2.34 12.53
CA LEU A 109 -4.22 3.46 13.11
C LEU A 109 -3.81 3.72 14.54
N ASP A 110 -3.80 2.67 15.36
CA ASP A 110 -3.43 2.75 16.76
C ASP A 110 -2.00 3.32 16.95
N LEU A 111 -1.02 2.82 16.19
CA LEU A 111 0.35 3.32 16.23
C LEU A 111 0.46 4.76 15.72
N GLN A 112 -0.28 5.13 14.67
CA GLN A 112 -0.29 6.50 14.16
C GLN A 112 -0.88 7.46 15.19
N GLU A 113 -2.03 7.14 15.77
CA GLU A 113 -2.73 8.03 16.71
C GLU A 113 -1.98 8.18 18.04
N ARG A 114 -1.52 7.06 18.63
CA ARG A 114 -0.85 7.11 19.95
C ARG A 114 0.60 7.56 19.88
N ARG A 115 1.32 7.27 18.78
CA ARG A 115 2.78 7.48 18.68
C ARG A 115 3.19 8.43 17.55
N GLY A 116 2.28 8.87 16.70
CA GLY A 116 2.61 9.70 15.53
C GLY A 116 3.38 8.93 14.47
N CYS A 117 3.28 7.59 14.44
CA CYS A 117 3.94 6.77 13.43
C CYS A 117 3.43 7.11 12.02
N ASP A 118 4.34 7.09 11.06
CA ASP A 118 4.02 7.15 9.63
C ASP A 118 3.81 5.72 9.10
N VAL A 119 2.61 5.46 8.55
CA VAL A 119 2.23 4.15 8.03
C VAL A 119 3.14 3.69 6.88
N ASN A 120 3.57 4.59 5.99
CA ASN A 120 4.49 4.22 4.91
C ASN A 120 5.86 3.78 5.45
N ILE A 121 6.32 4.41 6.54
CA ILE A 121 7.56 4.00 7.23
C ILE A 121 7.39 2.66 7.97
N LEU A 122 6.24 2.43 8.63
CA LEU A 122 5.93 1.15 9.26
C LEU A 122 5.96 0.01 8.23
N LEU A 123 5.27 0.19 7.11
CA LEU A 123 5.23 -0.79 6.02
C LEU A 123 6.60 -1.00 5.39
N PHE A 124 7.40 0.08 5.26
CA PHE A 124 8.78 0.00 4.75
C PHE A 124 9.68 -0.85 5.66
N CYS A 125 9.60 -0.64 6.98
CA CYS A 125 10.33 -1.43 7.98
C CYS A 125 9.97 -2.92 7.89
N CYS A 126 8.67 -3.22 7.74
CA CYS A 126 8.14 -4.57 7.53
C CYS A 126 8.67 -5.20 6.24
N TRP A 127 8.59 -4.48 5.12
CA TRP A 127 9.03 -4.97 3.82
C TRP A 127 10.51 -5.32 3.81
N LEU A 128 11.38 -4.48 4.40
CA LEU A 128 12.81 -4.73 4.44
C LEU A 128 13.12 -6.07 5.13
N GLY A 129 12.60 -6.30 6.34
CA GLY A 129 12.87 -7.54 7.06
C GLY A 129 12.23 -8.77 6.38
N ALA A 130 10.97 -8.68 5.97
CA ALA A 130 10.24 -9.78 5.32
C ALA A 130 10.86 -10.20 3.97
N SER A 131 11.45 -9.24 3.25
CA SER A 131 12.16 -9.50 1.99
C SER A 131 13.57 -10.06 2.17
N GLY A 132 14.04 -10.27 3.41
CA GLY A 132 15.35 -10.85 3.71
C GLY A 132 16.48 -9.82 3.80
N ARG A 133 16.19 -8.52 3.85
CA ARG A 133 17.20 -7.47 4.03
C ARG A 133 17.59 -7.34 5.50
N PRO A 134 18.83 -6.88 5.80
CA PRO A 134 19.28 -6.71 7.17
C PRO A 134 18.52 -5.60 7.89
N THR A 135 18.58 -5.61 9.22
CA THR A 135 18.07 -4.52 10.06
C THR A 135 18.80 -3.21 9.75
N MET A 136 18.05 -2.13 9.66
CA MET A 136 18.58 -0.78 9.43
C MET A 136 19.30 -0.24 10.66
N THR A 137 20.28 0.63 10.45
CA THR A 137 20.83 1.45 11.54
C THR A 137 19.90 2.64 11.80
N ALA A 138 19.88 3.14 13.05
CA ALA A 138 19.11 4.32 13.41
C ALA A 138 19.55 5.58 12.64
N GLU A 139 20.86 5.71 12.37
CA GLU A 139 21.39 6.77 11.52
C GLU A 139 20.79 6.72 10.11
N ARG A 140 20.75 5.52 9.50
CA ARG A 140 20.19 5.37 8.16
C ARG A 140 18.70 5.68 8.13
N LEU A 141 17.94 5.20 9.12
CA LEU A 141 16.52 5.48 9.18
C LEU A 141 16.24 6.97 9.40
N ARG A 142 17.00 7.68 10.25
CA ARG A 142 16.89 9.14 10.39
C ARG A 142 17.11 9.87 9.06
N ALA A 143 18.13 9.49 8.29
CA ALA A 143 18.36 10.09 6.97
C ALA A 143 17.18 9.86 6.01
N ILE A 144 16.54 8.69 6.07
CA ILE A 144 15.34 8.40 5.27
C ILE A 144 14.15 9.22 5.75
N LEU A 145 13.92 9.30 7.06
CA LEU A 145 12.83 10.11 7.64
C LEU A 145 12.97 11.58 7.23
N THR A 146 14.17 12.16 7.33
CA THR A 146 14.43 13.54 6.87
C THR A 146 14.14 13.71 5.39
N ALA A 147 14.50 12.73 4.56
CA ALA A 147 14.22 12.79 3.12
C ALA A 147 12.73 12.62 2.78
N SER A 148 11.96 11.90 3.60
CA SER A 148 10.51 11.73 3.43
C SER A 148 9.72 12.95 3.92
N ASP A 149 10.20 13.63 4.96
CA ASP A 149 9.43 14.66 5.67
C ASP A 149 8.98 15.81 4.76
N ALA A 150 9.83 16.25 3.82
CA ALA A 150 9.46 17.30 2.86
C ALA A 150 8.30 16.88 1.94
N TRP A 151 8.30 15.63 1.45
CA TRP A 151 7.20 15.14 0.62
C TRP A 151 5.91 14.95 1.46
N GLN A 152 6.07 14.47 2.69
CA GLN A 152 4.98 14.35 3.64
C GLN A 152 4.35 15.70 3.96
N SER A 153 5.14 16.73 4.28
CA SER A 153 4.66 18.06 4.63
C SER A 153 3.98 18.78 3.47
N ASP A 154 4.55 18.66 2.27
CA ASP A 154 4.16 19.51 1.15
C ASP A 154 3.08 18.87 0.27
N VAL A 155 2.96 17.54 0.31
CA VAL A 155 2.07 16.79 -0.58
C VAL A 155 1.07 15.92 0.18
N VAL A 156 1.55 14.95 0.98
CA VAL A 156 0.67 13.94 1.60
C VAL A 156 -0.24 14.54 2.68
N LYS A 157 0.33 15.27 3.66
CA LYS A 157 -0.43 15.87 4.76
C LYS A 157 -1.50 16.87 4.28
N PRO A 158 -1.22 17.79 3.32
CA PRO A 158 -2.25 18.68 2.78
C PRO A 158 -3.40 17.95 2.07
N LEU A 159 -3.10 16.89 1.30
CA LEU A 159 -4.14 16.07 0.66
C LEU A 159 -5.01 15.36 1.70
N ARG A 160 -4.38 14.79 2.72
CA ARG A 160 -5.08 14.14 3.85
C ARG A 160 -5.98 15.11 4.60
N GLU A 161 -5.47 16.29 4.91
CA GLU A 161 -6.25 17.33 5.58
C GLU A 161 -7.43 17.78 4.71
N MET A 162 -7.22 17.97 3.41
CA MET A 162 -8.30 18.30 2.49
C MET A 162 -9.37 17.19 2.45
N ARG A 163 -8.97 15.92 2.39
CA ARG A 163 -9.89 14.78 2.41
C ARG A 163 -10.73 14.76 3.69
N ARG A 164 -10.11 14.98 4.86
CA ARG A 164 -10.81 15.08 6.15
C ARG A 164 -11.78 16.25 6.20
N ARG A 165 -11.34 17.46 5.80
CA ARG A 165 -12.20 18.66 5.73
C ARG A 165 -13.41 18.46 4.81
N LEU A 166 -13.25 17.75 3.69
CA LEU A 166 -14.35 17.43 2.79
C LEU A 166 -15.37 16.46 3.39
N LYS A 167 -14.94 15.58 4.32
CA LYS A 167 -15.82 14.66 5.05
C LYS A 167 -16.55 15.35 6.20
N ASP A 168 -15.82 16.09 7.02
CA ASP A 168 -16.31 16.53 8.34
C ASP A 168 -17.07 17.86 8.31
N LYS A 169 -16.85 18.67 7.26
CA LYS A 169 -17.47 20.00 7.12
C LYS A 169 -18.73 19.93 6.27
N VAL A 170 -19.76 20.68 6.68
CA VAL A 170 -20.91 20.99 5.83
C VAL A 170 -20.53 22.08 4.83
N TRP A 171 -20.88 21.90 3.56
CA TRP A 171 -20.58 22.84 2.48
C TRP A 171 -21.88 23.49 1.96
N PRO A 172 -22.30 24.65 2.51
CA PRO A 172 -23.52 25.31 2.09
C PRO A 172 -23.49 25.64 0.59
N GLY A 173 -24.57 25.29 -0.12
CA GLY A 173 -24.70 25.52 -1.56
C GLY A 173 -24.03 24.47 -2.45
N ALA A 174 -23.32 23.48 -1.89
CA ALA A 174 -22.84 22.32 -2.62
C ALA A 174 -23.78 21.12 -2.42
N LEU A 175 -23.99 20.32 -3.48
CA LEU A 175 -24.71 19.05 -3.37
C LEU A 175 -23.81 17.99 -2.71
N PRO A 176 -24.33 17.14 -1.80
CA PRO A 176 -23.53 16.11 -1.14
C PRO A 176 -22.75 15.22 -2.12
N GLU A 177 -23.36 14.84 -3.24
CA GLU A 177 -22.77 13.96 -4.24
C GLU A 177 -21.58 14.62 -4.96
N THR A 178 -21.60 15.94 -5.13
CA THR A 178 -20.49 16.67 -5.76
C THR A 178 -19.32 16.82 -4.80
N VAL A 179 -19.59 17.06 -3.51
CA VAL A 179 -18.57 17.05 -2.45
C VAL A 179 -17.92 15.67 -2.35
N ASP A 180 -18.71 14.59 -2.36
CA ASP A 180 -18.20 13.22 -2.35
C ASP A 180 -17.37 12.88 -3.59
N ALA A 181 -17.72 13.43 -4.75
CA ALA A 181 -16.94 13.25 -5.98
C ALA A 181 -15.59 14.00 -5.93
N VAL A 182 -15.52 15.15 -5.24
CA VAL A 182 -14.24 15.84 -4.98
C VAL A 182 -13.43 15.05 -3.96
N ARG A 183 -14.05 14.60 -2.86
CA ARG A 183 -13.40 13.80 -1.82
C ARG A 183 -12.74 12.54 -2.38
N ARG A 184 -13.41 11.84 -3.29
CA ARG A 184 -12.86 10.67 -4.00
C ARG A 184 -11.63 11.02 -4.83
N ARG A 185 -11.65 12.10 -5.61
CA ARG A 185 -10.49 12.54 -6.40
C ARG A 185 -9.31 12.97 -5.54
N VAL A 186 -9.57 13.61 -4.39
CA VAL A 186 -8.51 13.93 -3.41
C VAL A 186 -7.92 12.66 -2.83
N ALA A 187 -8.75 11.65 -2.51
CA ALA A 187 -8.27 10.36 -2.04
C ALA A 187 -7.41 9.64 -3.10
N ASP A 188 -7.79 9.68 -4.38
CA ASP A 188 -6.99 9.11 -5.47
C ASP A 188 -5.62 9.81 -5.60
N ALA A 189 -5.59 11.15 -5.48
CA ALA A 189 -4.37 11.93 -5.50
C ALA A 189 -3.48 11.65 -4.27
N GLU A 190 -4.08 11.51 -3.09
CA GLU A 190 -3.40 11.16 -1.84
C GLU A 190 -2.75 9.77 -1.98
N LEU A 191 -3.47 8.78 -2.54
CA LEU A 191 -2.94 7.44 -2.80
C LEU A 191 -1.77 7.47 -3.79
N ALA A 192 -1.86 8.28 -4.84
CA ALA A 192 -0.76 8.46 -5.77
C ALA A 192 0.47 9.12 -5.16
N ALA A 193 0.27 10.07 -4.24
CA ALA A 193 1.35 10.68 -3.49
C ALA A 193 2.06 9.67 -2.56
N GLU A 194 1.31 8.79 -1.90
CA GLU A 194 1.89 7.73 -1.07
C GLU A 194 2.60 6.65 -1.89
N HIS A 195 2.08 6.27 -3.06
CA HIS A 195 2.79 5.38 -3.98
C HIS A 195 4.15 5.98 -4.37
N ALA A 196 4.18 7.25 -4.77
CA ALA A 196 5.42 7.95 -5.10
C ALA A 196 6.40 8.00 -3.92
N GLU A 197 5.90 8.21 -2.70
CA GLU A 197 6.70 8.16 -1.48
C GLU A 197 7.31 6.78 -1.25
N GLN A 198 6.53 5.70 -1.35
CA GLN A 198 7.06 4.35 -1.16
C GLN A 198 8.14 4.00 -2.19
N LEU A 199 7.98 4.44 -3.44
CA LEU A 199 9.02 4.31 -4.47
C LEU A 199 10.27 5.10 -4.10
N LYS A 200 10.11 6.31 -3.56
CA LYS A 200 11.22 7.13 -3.06
C LYS A 200 11.94 6.42 -1.90
N LEU A 201 11.22 5.92 -0.89
CA LEU A 201 11.78 5.18 0.24
C LEU A 201 12.59 3.97 -0.23
N ALA A 202 12.03 3.17 -1.15
CA ALA A 202 12.73 2.03 -1.72
C ALA A 202 14.00 2.44 -2.50
N SER A 203 13.99 3.58 -3.19
CA SER A 203 15.19 4.12 -3.85
C SER A 203 16.25 4.60 -2.87
N LEU A 204 15.84 5.12 -1.71
CA LEU A 204 16.73 5.61 -0.67
C LEU A 204 17.41 4.47 0.08
N HIS A 205 16.85 3.27 0.16
CA HIS A 205 17.51 2.15 0.82
C HIS A 205 17.15 0.81 0.20
N SER A 206 18.08 0.29 -0.60
CA SER A 206 17.93 -0.99 -1.31
C SER A 206 19.15 -1.90 -1.09
N PRO A 207 19.41 -2.34 0.15
CA PRO A 207 20.40 -3.39 0.36
C PRO A 207 19.96 -4.67 -0.36
N PRO A 208 20.90 -5.55 -0.74
CA PRO A 208 20.56 -6.80 -1.40
C PRO A 208 19.67 -7.64 -0.49
N ALA A 209 18.63 -8.23 -1.09
CA ALA A 209 17.76 -9.18 -0.41
C ALA A 209 18.44 -10.55 -0.38
N ASP A 210 18.57 -11.14 0.82
CA ASP A 210 19.01 -12.51 0.99
C ASP A 210 17.77 -13.44 1.00
N ARG A 211 17.55 -14.12 -0.14
CA ARG A 211 16.42 -15.06 -0.29
C ARG A 211 16.62 -16.36 0.49
N GLU A 212 17.83 -16.67 0.92
CA GLU A 212 18.15 -17.86 1.71
C GLU A 212 18.04 -17.60 3.21
N ARG A 213 17.98 -16.33 3.63
CA ARG A 213 17.73 -15.94 5.02
C ARG A 213 16.45 -16.61 5.53
N SER A 214 16.60 -17.45 6.57
CA SER A 214 15.51 -18.16 7.26
C SER A 214 14.40 -17.22 7.74
N LEU A 215 13.15 -17.71 7.78
CA LEU A 215 11.99 -16.92 8.22
C LEU A 215 12.19 -16.28 9.61
N GLU A 216 12.80 -16.98 10.56
CA GLU A 216 13.06 -16.44 11.90
C GLU A 216 13.98 -15.21 11.87
N LYS A 217 15.05 -15.27 11.06
CA LYS A 217 15.97 -14.14 10.88
C LYS A 217 15.29 -12.97 10.20
N ARG A 218 14.32 -13.21 9.30
CA ARG A 218 13.52 -12.17 8.67
C ARG A 218 12.55 -11.53 9.65
N LEU A 219 11.85 -12.33 10.46
CA LEU A 219 11.00 -11.86 11.54
C LEU A 219 11.79 -10.98 12.52
N ARG A 220 12.94 -11.47 13.00
CA ARG A 220 13.84 -10.68 13.87
C ARG A 220 14.31 -9.40 13.20
N ALA A 221 14.64 -9.44 11.91
CA ALA A 221 15.05 -8.23 11.18
C ALA A 221 13.90 -7.21 11.07
N THR A 222 12.68 -7.68 10.81
CA THR A 222 11.47 -6.85 10.76
C THR A 222 11.17 -6.19 12.12
N VAL A 223 11.12 -6.97 13.20
CA VAL A 223 10.92 -6.44 14.56
C VAL A 223 12.05 -5.47 14.92
N GLY A 224 13.29 -5.81 14.55
CA GLY A 224 14.44 -4.92 14.72
C GLY A 224 14.28 -3.58 14.00
N ASN A 225 13.78 -3.56 12.76
CA ASN A 225 13.53 -2.32 12.02
C ASN A 225 12.47 -1.46 12.72
N LEU A 226 11.39 -2.07 13.21
CA LEU A 226 10.35 -1.35 13.96
C LEU A 226 10.88 -0.83 15.31
N GLY A 227 11.75 -1.58 15.98
CA GLY A 227 12.47 -1.11 17.17
C GLY A 227 13.40 0.08 16.88
N VAL A 228 14.13 0.03 15.77
CA VAL A 228 14.95 1.17 15.30
C VAL A 228 14.08 2.37 14.97
N TYR A 229 12.88 2.16 14.42
CA TYR A 229 11.94 3.24 14.17
C TYR A 229 11.43 3.87 15.48
N ALA A 230 11.07 3.07 16.48
CA ALA A 230 10.71 3.58 17.80
C ALA A 230 11.83 4.41 18.43
N VAL A 231 13.09 3.99 18.29
CA VAL A 231 14.26 4.78 18.73
C VAL A 231 14.35 6.11 17.99
N CYS A 232 14.11 6.14 16.68
CA CYS A 232 14.09 7.39 15.90
C CYS A 232 12.96 8.34 16.32
N LEU A 233 11.82 7.81 16.79
CA LEU A 233 10.72 8.58 17.34
C LEU A 233 10.94 9.02 18.79
N GLY A 234 12.00 8.54 19.46
CA GLY A 234 12.23 8.79 20.89
C GLY A 234 11.20 8.09 21.79
N VAL A 235 10.58 7.01 21.30
CA VAL A 235 9.54 6.26 22.01
C VAL A 235 10.11 4.97 22.57
N VAL A 236 9.75 4.65 23.82
CA VAL A 236 9.94 3.32 24.40
C VAL A 236 8.63 2.55 24.24
N PRO A 237 8.59 1.46 23.44
CA PRO A 237 7.35 0.73 23.19
C PRO A 237 6.75 0.13 24.47
N ASP A 238 5.45 0.36 24.68
CA ASP A 238 4.67 -0.28 25.73
C ASP A 238 3.99 -1.57 25.24
N GLU A 239 3.16 -2.18 26.09
CA GLU A 239 2.46 -3.42 25.73
C GLU A 239 1.44 -3.23 24.60
N ALA A 240 0.78 -2.07 24.54
CA ALA A 240 -0.17 -1.78 23.46
C ALA A 240 0.55 -1.66 22.12
N ASP A 241 1.70 -0.97 22.10
CA ASP A 241 2.56 -0.91 20.91
C ASP A 241 2.98 -2.30 20.44
N ARG A 242 3.41 -3.16 21.38
CA ARG A 242 3.80 -4.54 21.08
C ARG A 242 2.64 -5.38 20.53
N LYS A 243 1.40 -5.18 21.01
CA LYS A 243 0.20 -5.85 20.46
C LYS A 243 -0.08 -5.43 19.02
N SER A 244 0.05 -4.14 18.71
CA SER A 244 -0.11 -3.61 17.35
C SER A 244 1.00 -4.13 16.42
N VAL A 245 2.25 -4.17 16.88
CA VAL A 245 3.36 -4.81 16.14
C VAL A 245 3.12 -6.31 15.95
N ALA A 246 2.57 -7.03 16.94
CA ALA A 246 2.23 -8.44 16.79
C ALA A 246 1.18 -8.69 15.70
N ALA A 247 0.20 -7.79 15.53
CA ALA A 247 -0.78 -7.88 14.44
C ALA A 247 -0.11 -7.77 13.07
N LEU A 248 0.79 -6.78 12.91
CA LEU A 248 1.63 -6.64 11.71
C LEU A 248 2.44 -7.92 11.45
N MET A 249 3.05 -8.51 12.48
CA MET A 249 3.88 -9.71 12.33
C MET A 249 3.08 -10.97 11.99
N ARG A 250 1.89 -11.15 12.57
CA ARG A 250 1.00 -12.27 12.22
C ARG A 250 0.60 -12.24 10.75
N ALA A 251 0.30 -11.05 10.22
CA ALA A 251 -0.03 -10.89 8.81
C ALA A 251 1.19 -11.06 7.88
N ALA A 252 2.36 -10.51 8.26
CA ALA A 252 3.58 -10.60 7.46
C ALA A 252 4.22 -12.00 7.48
N PHE A 253 4.01 -12.79 8.54
CA PHE A 253 4.63 -14.08 8.74
C PHE A 253 3.63 -15.16 9.21
N PRO A 254 2.66 -15.56 8.37
CA PRO A 254 1.59 -16.50 8.73
C PRO A 254 2.07 -17.92 9.03
N ALA A 255 3.36 -18.23 8.82
CA ALA A 255 3.96 -19.52 9.13
C ALA A 255 4.29 -19.71 10.62
N PHE A 256 4.34 -18.63 11.42
CA PHE A 256 4.59 -18.70 12.85
C PHE A 256 3.29 -18.79 13.63
N ALA A 257 3.32 -19.56 14.72
CA ALA A 257 2.23 -19.58 15.70
C ALA A 257 2.13 -18.23 16.42
N PRO A 258 0.92 -17.84 16.90
CA PRO A 258 0.74 -16.59 17.64
C PRO A 258 1.67 -16.41 18.84
N VAL A 259 2.05 -17.50 19.52
CA VAL A 259 2.99 -17.48 20.65
C VAL A 259 4.41 -17.11 20.21
N GLU A 260 4.90 -17.65 19.09
CA GLU A 260 6.22 -17.32 18.56
C GLU A 260 6.29 -15.85 18.11
N ILE A 261 5.19 -15.32 17.56
CA ILE A 261 5.08 -13.89 17.26
C ILE A 261 5.08 -13.05 18.53
N ALA A 262 4.32 -13.45 19.56
CA ALA A 262 4.25 -12.74 20.83
C ALA A 262 5.64 -12.65 21.49
N GLU A 263 6.36 -13.77 21.55
CA GLU A 263 7.74 -13.83 22.05
C GLU A 263 8.67 -12.94 21.23
N ALA A 264 8.59 -12.99 19.90
CA ALA A 264 9.45 -12.19 19.02
C ALA A 264 9.28 -10.67 19.22
N VAL A 265 8.08 -10.22 19.61
CA VAL A 265 7.81 -8.80 19.89
C VAL A 265 7.96 -8.43 21.37
N GLY A 266 8.28 -9.39 22.24
CA GLY A 266 8.46 -9.17 23.69
C GLY A 266 7.15 -9.05 24.48
N LEU A 267 6.08 -9.71 24.04
CA LEU A 267 4.88 -9.93 24.84
C LEU A 267 5.08 -11.18 25.72
N ALA A 268 4.52 -11.14 26.93
CA ALA A 268 4.47 -12.35 27.77
C ALA A 268 3.61 -13.42 27.06
N ALA A 269 4.12 -14.65 27.02
CA ALA A 269 3.45 -15.82 26.45
C ALA A 269 2.26 -16.27 27.30
#